data_AF-A0A8J9ZVY1-F1
#
_entry.id   AF-A0A8J9ZVY1-F1
#
_cell.length_a   1.000
_cell.length_b   1.000
_cell.length_c   1.000
_cell.angle_alpha   90.00
_cell.angle_beta   90.00
_cell.angle_gamma   90.00
#
_symmetry.space_group_name_H-M   'P 1'
#
loop_
_entity.id
_entity.type
_entity.pdbx_description
1 polymer ?
#
loop_
_entity_poly.entity_id
_entity_poly.type
_entity_poly.pdbx_seq_one_letter_code
_entity_poly.pdbx_strand_id
1 'polypeptide(L)'
;MIWRETGPGCPTTCENMTDEVTECRVAPVSSCLCPGNMVIKNRKCAAPKEGTNCFCYGFNANHYHTFHGKFFNYQSNCSFVLACGSANKHGFEAVHNIQNTP
;
A
#
# COMPACT_ATOMS: atom_id res chain seq x y z
N MET A 1 -2.50 10.46 16.70
CA MET A 1 -2.37 9.13 17.32
C MET A 1 -3.05 9.18 18.67
N ILE A 2 -3.61 8.07 19.11
CA ILE A 2 -4.33 7.93 20.38
C ILE A 2 -3.70 6.76 21.12
N TRP A 3 -3.37 6.97 22.40
CA TRP A 3 -2.90 5.91 23.27
C TRP A 3 -4.03 4.91 23.54
N ARG A 4 -3.75 3.61 23.45
CA ARG A 4 -4.66 2.56 23.87
C ARG A 4 -3.91 1.58 24.78
N GLU A 5 -4.50 1.27 25.92
CA GLU A 5 -4.04 0.21 26.84
C GLU A 5 -4.05 -1.17 26.16
N THR A 6 -5.04 -1.41 25.30
CA THR A 6 -5.21 -2.67 24.57
C THR A 6 -5.35 -2.41 23.07
N GLY A 7 -4.23 -2.45 22.35
CA GLY A 7 -4.15 -2.34 20.90
C GLY A 7 -3.78 -3.66 20.23
N PRO A 8 -4.05 -3.86 18.92
CA PRO A 8 -3.48 -4.99 18.19
C PRO A 8 -1.95 -4.91 18.21
N GLY A 9 -1.29 -6.05 18.40
CA GLY A 9 0.17 -6.16 18.29
C GLY A 9 0.70 -5.92 16.86
N CYS A 10 -0.20 -5.89 15.88
CA CYS A 10 0.08 -5.59 14.47
C CYS A 10 -0.63 -4.27 14.11
N PRO A 11 0.00 -3.11 14.28
CA PRO A 11 -0.62 -1.84 13.92
C PRO A 11 -0.76 -1.71 12.40
N THR A 12 -1.87 -1.14 11.94
CA THR A 12 -2.11 -0.92 10.50
C THR A 12 -1.19 0.18 9.96
N THR A 13 -0.39 -0.15 8.94
CA THR A 13 0.50 0.76 8.21
C THR A 13 0.11 0.80 6.73
N CYS A 14 0.72 1.67 5.93
CA CYS A 14 0.55 1.62 4.47
C CYS A 14 0.96 0.26 3.86
N GLU A 15 1.82 -0.50 4.53
CA GLU A 15 2.39 -1.75 3.99
C GLU A 15 1.43 -2.93 4.16
N ASN A 16 0.65 -2.95 5.25
CA ASN A 16 -0.20 -4.08 5.62
C ASN A 16 -1.70 -3.72 5.64
N MET A 17 -2.10 -2.57 5.11
CA MET A 17 -3.51 -2.15 5.12
C MET A 17 -4.39 -3.04 4.25
N THR A 18 -3.84 -3.60 3.18
CA THR A 18 -4.55 -4.47 2.24
C THR A 18 -4.45 -5.94 2.61
N ASP A 19 -3.67 -6.28 3.63
CA ASP A 19 -3.61 -7.66 4.12
C ASP A 19 -4.99 -8.04 4.65
N GLU A 20 -5.51 -9.18 4.22
CA GLU A 20 -6.64 -9.79 4.92
C GLU A 20 -6.17 -10.06 6.34
N VAL A 21 -6.61 -9.24 7.30
CA VAL A 21 -6.32 -9.38 8.72
C VAL A 21 -7.13 -10.56 9.25
N THR A 22 -6.84 -11.76 8.77
CA THR A 22 -7.53 -12.95 9.26
C THR A 22 -6.95 -13.38 10.61
N GLU A 23 -5.65 -13.19 10.89
CA GLU A 23 -5.10 -13.40 12.24
C GLU A 23 -3.83 -12.57 12.52
N CYS A 24 -3.96 -11.43 13.22
CA CYS A 24 -2.80 -10.86 13.91
C CYS A 24 -2.40 -11.81 15.05
N ARG A 25 -1.37 -12.62 14.84
CA ARG A 25 -0.86 -13.61 15.82
C ARG A 25 -0.06 -12.98 16.96
N VAL A 26 0.05 -11.66 16.99
CA VAL A 26 0.76 -10.93 18.04
C VAL A 26 -0.24 -10.55 19.13
N ALA A 27 0.09 -10.90 20.37
CA ALA A 27 -0.72 -10.54 21.52
C ALA A 27 -0.99 -9.03 21.57
N PRO A 28 -2.15 -8.60 22.10
CA PRO A 28 -2.45 -7.18 22.26
C PRO A 28 -1.39 -6.48 23.12
N VAL A 29 -1.04 -5.24 22.75
CA VAL A 29 -0.06 -4.42 23.47
C VAL A 29 -0.55 -3.00 23.64
N SER A 30 -0.14 -2.36 24.73
CA SER A 30 -0.40 -0.94 24.96
C SER A 30 0.44 -0.10 23.99
N SER A 31 -0.21 0.67 23.13
CA SER A 31 0.48 1.41 22.07
C SER A 31 -0.31 2.63 21.57
N CYS A 32 0.42 3.55 20.92
CA CYS A 32 -0.16 4.65 20.18
C CYS A 32 -0.66 4.18 18.80
N LEU A 33 -1.96 4.30 18.56
CA LEU A 33 -2.60 3.87 17.32
C LEU A 33 -3.23 5.03 16.58
N CYS A 34 -3.51 4.84 15.29
CA CYS A 34 -4.23 5.83 14.52
C CYS A 34 -5.75 5.73 14.76
N PRO A 35 -6.44 6.88 14.89
CA PRO A 35 -7.89 6.88 15.06
C PRO A 35 -8.60 6.45 13.78
N GLY A 36 -9.75 5.80 13.95
CA GLY A 36 -10.60 5.36 12.84
C GLY A 36 -9.84 4.46 11.85
N ASN A 37 -10.04 4.74 10.57
CA ASN A 37 -9.52 4.02 9.40
C ASN A 37 -8.27 4.69 8.81
N MET A 38 -7.43 5.28 9.67
CA MET A 38 -6.15 5.87 9.30
C MET A 38 -5.00 4.89 9.53
N VAL A 39 -3.94 5.02 8.75
CA VAL A 39 -2.75 4.16 8.84
C VAL A 39 -1.56 4.91 9.41
N ILE A 40 -0.65 4.18 10.07
CA ILE A 40 0.62 4.73 10.52
C ILE A 40 1.57 4.84 9.32
N LYS A 41 2.08 6.04 9.10
CA LYS A 41 3.06 6.36 8.06
C LYS A 41 4.04 7.40 8.57
N ASN A 42 5.34 7.11 8.54
CA ASN A 42 6.39 8.02 9.04
C ASN A 42 6.08 8.57 10.46
N ARG A 43 5.61 7.70 11.36
CA ARG A 43 5.17 8.03 12.74
C ARG A 43 4.01 9.04 12.84
N LYS A 44 3.26 9.26 11.76
CA LYS A 44 2.05 10.09 11.72
C LYS A 44 0.86 9.27 11.22
N CYS A 45 -0.34 9.72 11.55
CA CYS A 45 -1.55 9.13 11.00
C CYS A 45 -1.86 9.76 9.65
N ALA A 46 -2.00 8.94 8.62
CA ALA A 46 -2.42 9.36 7.29
C ALA A 46 -3.73 8.68 6.93
N ALA A 47 -4.65 9.43 6.32
CA ALA A 47 -5.81 8.82 5.69
C ALA A 47 -5.33 8.04 4.45
N PRO A 48 -5.78 6.80 4.25
CA PRO A 48 -5.52 6.06 3.03
C PRO A 48 -6.41 6.63 1.92
N LYS A 49 -5.91 7.68 1.25
CA LYS A 49 -6.57 8.30 0.10
C LYS A 49 -5.65 8.24 -1.12
N GLU A 50 -6.23 8.25 -2.32
CA GLU A 50 -5.49 8.51 -3.55
C GLU A 50 -4.65 9.79 -3.40
N GLY A 51 -3.38 9.73 -3.83
CA GLY A 51 -2.40 10.80 -3.59
C GLY A 51 -1.61 10.69 -2.28
N THR A 52 -1.80 9.64 -1.47
CA THR A 52 -0.91 9.31 -0.35
C THR A 52 0.02 8.14 -0.69
N ASN A 53 1.25 8.13 -0.15
CA ASN A 53 2.25 7.04 -0.26
C ASN A 53 1.80 5.73 0.43
N CYS A 54 0.58 5.27 0.16
CA CYS A 54 0.12 3.92 0.45
C CYS A 54 -0.45 3.24 -0.81
N PHE A 55 -0.65 3.99 -1.91
CA PHE A 55 -1.15 3.46 -3.18
C PHE A 55 -0.11 3.66 -4.28
N CYS A 56 0.07 2.62 -5.10
CA CYS A 56 0.71 2.76 -6.41
C CYS A 56 -0.40 2.95 -7.44
N TYR A 57 -0.31 3.99 -8.26
CA TYR A 57 -1.29 4.24 -9.31
C TYR A 57 -0.64 4.89 -10.52
N GLY A 58 -1.23 4.63 -11.69
CA GLY A 58 -0.85 5.27 -12.94
C GLY A 58 -2.02 6.11 -13.47
N PHE A 59 -1.71 7.22 -14.13
CA PHE A 59 -2.69 8.04 -14.84
C PHE A 59 -2.10 8.55 -16.15
N ASN A 60 -2.97 8.84 -17.13
CA ASN A 60 -2.57 9.33 -18.45
C ASN A 60 -1.48 8.47 -19.14
N ALA A 61 -1.52 7.15 -18.97
CA ALA A 61 -0.64 6.13 -19.56
C ALA A 61 0.87 6.19 -19.23
N ASN A 62 1.46 7.36 -18.98
CA ASN A 62 2.90 7.52 -18.76
C ASN A 62 3.28 8.11 -17.40
N HIS A 63 2.30 8.48 -16.56
CA HIS A 63 2.57 9.04 -15.23
C HIS A 63 2.35 7.98 -14.16
N TYR A 64 3.33 7.81 -13.27
CA TYR A 64 3.31 6.79 -12.23
C TYR A 64 3.62 7.39 -10.87
N HIS A 65 2.80 7.02 -9.88
CA HIS A 65 3.08 7.21 -8.46
C HIS A 65 3.38 5.87 -7.83
N THR A 66 4.56 5.74 -7.21
CA THR A 66 4.96 4.53 -6.47
C THR A 66 4.28 4.45 -5.10
N PHE A 67 4.27 3.26 -4.49
CA PHE A 67 3.85 3.07 -3.10
C PHE A 67 4.55 4.01 -2.10
N HIS A 68 5.79 4.44 -2.40
CA HIS A 68 6.56 5.38 -1.57
C HIS A 68 6.31 6.86 -1.91
N GLY A 69 5.38 7.16 -2.82
CA GLY A 69 4.98 8.51 -3.21
C GLY A 69 5.96 9.21 -4.14
N LYS A 70 6.92 8.47 -4.73
CA LYS A 70 7.73 9.00 -5.82
C LYS A 70 6.89 9.06 -7.09
N PHE A 71 6.91 10.22 -7.72
CA PHE A 71 6.35 10.46 -9.04
C PHE A 71 7.45 10.31 -10.10
N PHE A 72 7.11 9.64 -11.20
CA PHE A 72 7.98 9.59 -12.37
C PHE A 72 7.15 9.38 -13.64
N ASN A 73 7.77 9.77 -14.76
CA ASN A 73 7.21 9.56 -16.09
C ASN A 73 7.98 8.45 -16.77
N TYR A 74 7.25 7.49 -17.33
CA TYR A 74 7.84 6.39 -18.07
C TYR A 74 6.94 6.02 -19.25
N GLN A 75 7.53 6.00 -20.45
CA GLN A 75 6.84 5.60 -21.67
C GLN A 75 7.58 4.40 -22.23
N SER A 76 6.89 3.25 -22.26
CA SER A 76 7.38 2.01 -22.83
C SER A 76 6.56 1.66 -24.07
N ASN A 77 7.18 0.93 -25.00
CA ASN A 77 6.51 0.30 -26.14
C ASN A 77 6.28 -1.20 -25.90
N CYS A 78 6.60 -1.70 -24.71
CA CYS A 78 6.39 -3.09 -24.30
C CYS A 78 5.50 -3.15 -23.06
N SER A 79 4.75 -4.24 -22.89
CA SER A 79 4.06 -4.55 -21.64
C SER A 79 5.05 -4.78 -20.48
N PHE A 80 4.71 -4.33 -19.28
CA PHE A 80 5.59 -4.42 -18.11
C PHE A 80 4.82 -4.60 -16.79
N VAL A 81 5.53 -5.05 -15.76
CA VAL A 81 4.97 -5.34 -14.44
C VAL A 81 4.90 -4.06 -13.60
N LEU A 82 3.71 -3.73 -13.11
CA LEU A 82 3.45 -2.58 -12.23
C LEU A 82 3.66 -2.93 -10.75
N ALA A 83 3.23 -4.12 -10.34
CA ALA A 83 3.41 -4.64 -8.99
C ALA A 83 3.42 -6.17 -9.02
N CYS A 84 4.22 -6.78 -8.15
CA CYS A 84 4.26 -8.22 -7.98
C CYS A 84 4.30 -8.55 -6.49
N GLY A 85 3.52 -9.55 -6.08
CA GLY A 85 3.49 -10.07 -4.72
C GLY A 85 4.74 -10.89 -4.41
N SER A 86 5.23 -10.81 -3.17
CA SER A 86 6.35 -11.64 -2.73
C SER A 86 5.94 -13.13 -2.72
N ALA A 87 6.82 -14.01 -3.20
CA ALA A 87 6.55 -15.44 -3.40
C ALA A 87 6.01 -16.18 -2.14
N ASN A 88 6.23 -15.62 -0.95
CA ASN A 88 5.86 -16.24 0.33
C ASN A 88 4.47 -15.85 0.87
N LYS A 89 3.74 -14.92 0.23
CA LYS A 89 2.38 -14.54 0.63
C LYS A 89 1.57 -14.17 -0.62
N HIS A 90 0.65 -15.04 -1.03
CA HIS A 90 -0.31 -14.84 -2.12
C HIS A 90 0.30 -14.14 -3.36
N GLY A 91 0.99 -14.91 -4.21
CA GLY A 91 1.59 -14.39 -5.42
C GLY A 91 0.55 -13.72 -6.32
N PHE A 92 0.80 -12.48 -6.71
CA PHE A 92 0.00 -11.74 -7.68
C PHE A 92 0.93 -10.96 -8.62
N GLU A 93 0.42 -10.62 -9.79
CA GLU A 93 1.12 -9.75 -10.73
C GLU A 93 0.12 -8.78 -11.36
N ALA A 94 0.37 -7.48 -11.21
CA ALA A 94 -0.36 -6.44 -11.90
C ALA A 94 0.46 -5.99 -13.10
N VAL A 95 -0.06 -6.19 -14.31
CA VAL A 95 0.66 -5.93 -15.56
C VAL A 95 0.02 -4.77 -16.32
N HIS A 96 0.83 -3.84 -16.80
CA HIS A 96 0.43 -2.87 -17.81
C HIS A 96 0.52 -3.52 -19.19
N ASN A 97 -0.63 -3.90 -19.76
CA ASN A 97 -0.68 -4.49 -21.09
C ASN A 97 -0.84 -3.39 -22.14
N ILE A 98 0.19 -3.22 -22.97
CA ILE A 98 0.07 -2.41 -24.17
C ILE A 98 -0.58 -3.31 -25.23
N GLN A 99 -1.90 -3.20 -25.39
CA GLN A 99 -2.54 -3.77 -26.57
C GLN A 99 -2.15 -2.87 -27.74
N ASN A 100 -1.34 -3.39 -28.66
CA ASN A 100 -1.22 -2.83 -29.99
C ASN A 100 -2.60 -2.92 -30.63
N THR A 101 -3.42 -1.88 -30.50
CA THR A 101 -4.57 -1.70 -31.37
C THR A 101 -4.02 -1.54 -32.79
N PRO A 102 -4.37 -2.44 -33.73
CA PRO A 102 -3.93 -2.33 -35.12
C PRO A 102 -4.44 -1.05 -35.79
#